data_AF-A0A6P5ZLI6-F1
#
_entry.id   AF-A0A6P5ZLI6-F1
#
_cell.length_a   1.000
_cell.length_b   1.000
_cell.length_c   1.000
_cell.angle_alpha   90.00
_cell.angle_beta   90.00
_cell.angle_gamma   90.00
#
_symmetry.space_group_name_H-M   'P 1'
#
loop_
_entity.id
_entity.type
_entity.pdbx_description
1 polymer ?
#
loop_
_entity_poly.entity_id
_entity_poly.type
_entity_poly.pdbx_seq_one_letter_code
_entity_poly.pdbx_strand_id
1 'polypeptide(L)'
;MINELESTRSNVDQRTGILGMVPFVNGAPGNPGASSILGRKQKYEQYSMANNLKGGDRNRFSVSPSKGASILPLHHPCANFTFPPPPPPSLRRIGPRPCPVCYLPVDQALASMPSYPSVFPVLRNLTYVHDENPIKSEPHGGSDFSGYPSLKQRNDSFDIQESMTVHCGFVKGSKPGRQTGFDFDESDLEELQQFHDIIVASAIFGNYDIIQQPRNISEEAKKNIPFYMFIDEETEAYMKNESILDSSKRVGLWRIVVSHNVPYSDARRNGKVPKLLLHRIFPNVRYSIWIDGKLQLVVDPYQILERFLWRQNANFAISRHYRRFDVFVEAEANKAAGKYDNSSIDEQVDFYKSEGLTPYSEAKLPITSDVPEGCVLIKEHIPVTNLFTCLWFNEVDRFTSRDQLSFAIVRDKIMAKVDWGINMFLDCERRNFVIQAYHRDLLEQMPPPVAAVTQIPLALTNINTRGRTPGKKIPRHGRDKRSGSRRHRKAAAGNRDSNSF
;
A
#
# COMPACT_ATOMS: atom_id res chain seq x y z
N MET A 1 43.81 45.41 37.15
CA MET A 1 43.06 45.69 38.39
C MET A 1 42.45 44.37 38.83
N ILE A 2 43.15 43.48 39.55
CA ILE A 2 43.50 43.51 40.98
C ILE A 2 42.33 44.02 41.85
N ASN A 3 41.57 43.11 42.46
CA ASN A 3 41.59 42.93 43.92
C ASN A 3 40.90 41.63 44.35
N GLU A 4 41.63 40.88 45.18
CA GLU A 4 41.23 39.74 46.00
C GLU A 4 40.34 40.19 47.18
N LEU A 5 39.59 39.25 47.78
CA LEU A 5 39.78 38.84 49.18
C LEU A 5 38.81 37.72 49.62
N GLU A 6 39.40 36.73 50.26
CA GLU A 6 38.82 35.58 50.97
C GLU A 6 38.01 35.99 52.23
N SER A 7 37.23 35.06 52.81
CA SER A 7 37.50 34.52 54.17
C SER A 7 36.38 33.61 54.75
N THR A 8 36.80 32.41 55.20
CA THR A 8 36.41 31.62 56.42
C THR A 8 35.01 30.96 56.56
N ARG A 9 34.89 29.61 56.60
CA ARG A 9 35.05 28.61 57.72
C ARG A 9 33.84 28.59 58.70
N SER A 10 33.33 27.50 59.30
CA SER A 10 33.62 26.04 59.40
C SER A 10 32.57 25.35 60.33
N ASN A 11 32.57 24.00 60.34
CA ASN A 11 32.03 23.01 61.33
C ASN A 11 30.78 22.18 60.90
N VAL A 12 30.62 20.88 61.18
CA VAL A 12 31.41 19.63 61.42
C VAL A 12 30.45 18.61 62.07
N ASP A 13 30.72 17.30 61.88
CA ASP A 13 30.21 16.08 62.57
C ASP A 13 28.90 15.42 62.05
N GLN A 14 28.74 14.09 61.92
CA GLN A 14 29.59 12.90 62.16
C GLN A 14 28.94 11.61 61.56
N ARG A 15 29.79 10.68 61.08
CA ARG A 15 29.77 9.18 61.13
C ARG A 15 28.42 8.42 61.11
N THR A 16 28.22 7.28 60.42
CA THR A 16 29.01 6.03 60.46
C THR A 16 28.49 5.03 59.40
N GLY A 17 29.36 4.22 58.79
CA GLY A 17 28.99 3.00 58.03
C GLY A 17 29.37 1.71 58.78
N ILE A 18 29.11 0.53 58.18
CA ILE A 18 30.05 -0.63 58.01
C ILE A 18 29.34 -1.94 57.58
N LEU A 19 29.88 -2.53 56.48
CA LEU A 19 30.12 -3.92 56.03
C LEU A 19 29.15 -5.11 56.27
N GLY A 20 29.00 -5.93 55.21
CA GLY A 20 29.78 -7.19 55.13
C GLY A 20 29.14 -8.44 54.49
N MET A 21 29.87 -8.99 53.49
CA MET A 21 30.13 -10.42 53.19
C MET A 21 29.39 -11.16 52.04
N VAL A 22 30.24 -11.68 51.14
CA VAL A 22 30.07 -12.64 50.03
C VAL A 22 30.15 -14.08 50.59
N PRO A 23 29.84 -15.15 49.82
CA PRO A 23 30.95 -15.88 49.18
C PRO A 23 30.69 -16.45 47.76
N PHE A 24 31.80 -16.62 47.04
CA PHE A 24 32.03 -17.35 45.78
C PHE A 24 32.18 -18.87 46.02
N VAL A 25 31.80 -19.73 45.06
CA VAL A 25 32.57 -20.94 44.64
C VAL A 25 32.33 -21.25 43.14
N ASN A 26 33.42 -21.63 42.47
CA ASN A 26 33.64 -21.87 41.03
C ASN A 26 33.20 -23.24 40.48
N GLY A 27 33.11 -23.34 39.14
CA GLY A 27 33.30 -24.61 38.38
C GLY A 27 32.92 -24.54 36.89
N ALA A 28 33.90 -24.36 36.00
CA ALA A 28 33.83 -24.61 34.53
C ALA A 28 34.45 -26.00 34.20
N PRO A 29 34.66 -26.46 32.94
CA PRO A 29 34.20 -26.03 31.60
C PRO A 29 33.70 -27.20 30.70
N GLY A 30 33.23 -26.91 29.47
CA GLY A 30 33.09 -27.94 28.42
C GLY A 30 32.44 -27.47 27.13
N ASN A 31 33.24 -27.32 26.07
CA ASN A 31 32.83 -27.30 24.66
C ASN A 31 33.56 -28.50 24.02
N PRO A 32 32.97 -29.32 23.12
CA PRO A 32 32.89 -28.94 21.69
C PRO A 32 31.74 -29.62 20.90
N GLY A 33 31.57 -29.24 19.62
CA GLY A 33 31.13 -30.22 18.60
C GLY A 33 30.04 -29.78 17.63
N ALA A 34 30.38 -29.86 16.35
CA ALA A 34 29.62 -29.43 15.20
C ALA A 34 28.44 -30.36 14.80
N SER A 35 27.50 -29.76 14.05
CA SER A 35 26.69 -30.29 12.95
C SER A 35 26.22 -31.75 12.96
N SER A 36 24.90 -31.94 12.87
CA SER A 36 24.34 -32.76 11.78
C SER A 36 22.90 -32.37 11.43
N ILE A 37 22.67 -32.39 10.12
CA ILE A 37 21.44 -32.17 9.38
C ILE A 37 20.62 -33.46 9.39
N LEU A 38 19.31 -33.41 9.66
CA LEU A 38 18.22 -34.10 8.96
C LEU A 38 16.94 -34.03 9.81
N GLY A 39 15.80 -33.64 9.21
CA GLY A 39 14.49 -33.95 9.81
C GLY A 39 13.41 -32.88 9.65
N ARG A 40 12.90 -32.73 8.43
CA ARG A 40 11.64 -32.04 8.12
C ARG A 40 10.46 -32.73 8.85
N LYS A 41 9.49 -31.91 9.28
CA LYS A 41 8.15 -32.22 9.86
C LYS A 41 8.09 -32.44 11.37
N GLN A 42 7.65 -31.41 12.09
CA GLN A 42 6.47 -31.39 12.99
C GLN A 42 6.62 -30.23 13.98
N LYS A 43 5.93 -29.12 13.70
CA LYS A 43 5.47 -28.12 14.71
C LYS A 43 4.54 -27.11 14.03
N TYR A 44 3.42 -27.62 13.50
CA TYR A 44 2.32 -26.80 12.96
C TYR A 44 0.94 -27.32 13.41
N GLU A 45 0.85 -27.99 14.56
CA GLU A 45 -0.44 -28.53 15.06
C GLU A 45 -0.94 -27.91 16.37
N GLN A 46 -0.23 -26.96 16.99
CA GLN A 46 -0.65 -26.43 18.30
C GLN A 46 -1.41 -25.10 18.27
N TYR A 47 -1.62 -24.49 17.10
CA TYR A 47 -2.45 -23.27 16.94
C TYR A 47 -3.70 -23.49 16.07
N SER A 48 -4.11 -24.74 15.85
CA SER A 48 -5.28 -25.12 15.06
C SER A 48 -6.52 -25.49 15.91
N MET A 49 -6.45 -25.43 17.24
CA MET A 49 -7.58 -25.80 18.11
C MET A 49 -8.12 -24.61 18.89
N ALA A 50 -8.73 -23.67 18.17
CA ALA A 50 -9.70 -22.74 18.73
C ALA A 50 -10.62 -22.24 17.61
N ASN A 51 -11.29 -23.17 16.91
CA ASN A 51 -12.43 -22.86 16.04
C ASN A 51 -13.25 -24.14 15.81
N ASN A 52 -13.79 -24.69 16.90
CA ASN A 52 -14.94 -25.60 16.85
C ASN A 52 -16.11 -24.89 17.51
N LEU A 53 -16.71 -23.95 16.79
CA LEU A 53 -18.05 -23.47 17.08
C LEU A 53 -19.01 -24.13 16.08
N LYS A 54 -19.95 -24.87 16.66
CA LYS A 54 -21.03 -25.59 15.99
C LYS A 54 -21.80 -24.65 15.06
N GLY A 55 -22.27 -25.22 13.96
CA GLY A 55 -23.05 -24.54 12.94
C GLY A 55 -24.27 -23.81 13.49
N GLY A 56 -24.49 -22.62 12.96
CA GLY A 56 -25.66 -21.79 13.22
C GLY A 56 -25.29 -20.33 13.49
N ASP A 57 -24.74 -19.62 12.50
CA ASP A 57 -24.71 -18.15 12.58
C ASP A 57 -24.58 -17.56 11.16
N ARG A 58 -25.70 -17.46 10.44
CA ARG A 58 -25.77 -16.89 9.08
C ARG A 58 -26.08 -15.39 9.04
N ASN A 59 -26.19 -14.70 10.18
CA ASN A 59 -26.61 -13.29 10.25
C ASN A 59 -25.80 -12.45 11.26
N ARG A 60 -24.46 -12.48 11.23
CA ARG A 60 -23.63 -11.65 12.12
C ARG A 60 -22.89 -10.48 11.46
N PHE A 61 -23.06 -10.31 10.15
CA PHE A 61 -22.61 -9.12 9.42
C PHE A 61 -23.78 -8.48 8.67
N SER A 62 -24.89 -8.22 9.36
CA SER A 62 -25.74 -7.10 8.97
C SER A 62 -24.93 -5.84 9.28
N VAL A 63 -24.36 -5.24 8.24
CA VAL A 63 -23.76 -3.90 8.34
C VAL A 63 -24.90 -2.96 8.73
N SER A 64 -25.03 -2.68 10.03
CA SER A 64 -25.84 -1.56 10.49
C SER A 64 -25.28 -0.30 9.83
N PRO A 65 -26.13 0.61 9.31
CA PRO A 65 -25.68 1.86 8.72
C PRO A 65 -24.75 2.54 9.72
N SER A 66 -23.52 2.81 9.30
CA SER A 66 -22.60 3.62 10.09
C SER A 66 -23.30 4.92 10.48
N LYS A 67 -23.02 5.46 11.67
CA LYS A 67 -23.32 6.87 11.97
C LYS A 67 -22.55 7.70 10.93
N GLY A 68 -23.19 8.04 9.82
CA GLY A 68 -22.55 8.63 8.63
C GLY A 68 -22.96 8.02 7.28
N ALA A 69 -23.63 6.85 7.25
CA ALA A 69 -24.26 6.38 6.02
C ALA A 69 -25.40 7.35 5.66
N SER A 70 -25.16 8.21 4.68
CA SER A 70 -26.17 9.07 4.11
C SER A 70 -27.37 8.21 3.70
N ILE A 71 -28.55 8.58 4.17
CA ILE A 71 -29.79 8.05 3.62
C ILE A 71 -29.81 8.58 2.17
N LEU A 72 -29.52 7.69 1.22
CA LEU A 72 -29.65 8.00 -0.19
C LEU A 72 -31.03 8.62 -0.43
N PRO A 73 -31.15 9.70 -1.23
CA PRO A 73 -32.45 10.24 -1.59
C PRO A 73 -33.37 9.10 -2.07
N LEU A 74 -34.67 9.20 -1.76
CA LEU A 74 -35.65 8.13 -2.02
C LEU A 74 -35.70 7.65 -3.50
N HIS A 75 -35.14 8.44 -4.42
CA HIS A 75 -35.05 8.19 -5.86
C HIS A 75 -33.62 7.98 -6.39
N HIS A 76 -32.63 7.79 -5.52
CA HIS A 76 -31.27 7.55 -5.98
C HIS A 76 -31.20 6.19 -6.71
N PRO A 77 -30.59 6.09 -7.92
CA PRO A 77 -30.56 4.85 -8.70
C PRO A 77 -30.00 3.63 -7.95
N CYS A 78 -29.10 3.87 -6.99
CA CYS A 78 -28.53 2.84 -6.13
C CYS A 78 -29.27 2.60 -4.79
N ALA A 79 -30.41 3.25 -4.53
CA ALA A 79 -31.11 3.14 -3.24
C ALA A 79 -31.56 1.69 -2.93
N ASN A 80 -31.95 0.93 -3.96
CA ASN A 80 -32.41 -0.46 -3.82
C ASN A 80 -31.29 -1.49 -4.08
N PHE A 81 -30.03 -1.06 -4.19
CA PHE A 81 -28.92 -1.97 -4.42
C PHE A 81 -28.67 -2.83 -3.18
N THR A 82 -28.68 -4.14 -3.35
CA THR A 82 -28.35 -5.10 -2.30
C THR A 82 -27.24 -6.02 -2.79
N PHE A 83 -26.36 -6.44 -1.87
CA PHE A 83 -25.32 -7.41 -2.20
C PHE A 83 -25.99 -8.71 -2.66
N PRO A 84 -25.64 -9.26 -3.84
CA PRO A 84 -26.15 -10.57 -4.22
C PRO A 84 -25.64 -11.63 -3.25
N PRO A 85 -26.38 -12.73 -3.07
CA PRO A 85 -25.97 -13.82 -2.18
C PRO A 85 -24.61 -14.37 -2.62
N PRO A 86 -23.76 -14.80 -1.66
CA PRO A 86 -22.45 -15.36 -1.99
C PRO A 86 -22.61 -16.57 -2.93
N PRO A 87 -21.71 -16.73 -3.92
CA PRO A 87 -21.81 -17.81 -4.89
C PRO A 87 -21.77 -19.19 -4.19
N PRO A 88 -22.41 -20.22 -4.77
CA PRO A 88 -22.39 -21.57 -4.21
C PRO A 88 -20.96 -22.08 -3.97
N PRO A 89 -20.71 -22.91 -2.93
CA PRO A 89 -19.38 -23.38 -2.55
C PRO A 89 -18.62 -24.19 -3.63
N SER A 90 -19.26 -24.53 -4.75
CA SER A 90 -18.76 -25.46 -5.76
C SER A 90 -17.72 -24.90 -6.74
N LEU A 91 -17.49 -23.58 -6.77
CA LEU A 91 -16.45 -22.97 -7.62
C LEU A 91 -15.29 -22.49 -6.76
N ARG A 92 -14.34 -23.39 -6.49
CA ARG A 92 -13.05 -23.11 -5.82
C ARG A 92 -12.16 -22.21 -6.69
N ARG A 93 -12.47 -20.92 -6.75
CA ARG A 93 -11.47 -19.90 -7.10
C ARG A 93 -10.76 -19.50 -5.82
N ILE A 94 -9.45 -19.71 -5.79
CA ILE A 94 -8.57 -19.40 -4.66
C ILE A 94 -8.27 -17.89 -4.70
N GLY A 95 -8.54 -17.17 -3.62
CA GLY A 95 -8.20 -15.74 -3.46
C GLY A 95 -9.39 -14.80 -3.23
N PRO A 96 -9.16 -13.58 -2.71
CA PRO A 96 -10.21 -12.59 -2.47
C PRO A 96 -10.83 -12.11 -3.80
N ARG A 97 -12.18 -11.99 -3.84
CA ARG A 97 -12.93 -11.63 -5.06
C ARG A 97 -13.46 -10.20 -5.01
N PRO A 98 -13.65 -9.54 -6.16
CA PRO A 98 -14.46 -8.33 -6.21
C PRO A 98 -15.90 -8.62 -5.79
N CYS A 99 -16.52 -7.69 -5.10
CA CYS A 99 -17.97 -7.67 -4.89
C CYS A 99 -18.63 -6.64 -5.81
N PRO A 100 -19.91 -6.81 -6.16
CA PRO A 100 -20.62 -5.82 -6.96
C PRO A 100 -20.69 -4.47 -6.27
N VAL A 101 -20.54 -3.41 -7.05
CA VAL A 101 -20.64 -2.02 -6.59
C VAL A 101 -21.65 -1.32 -7.50
N CYS A 102 -22.57 -0.55 -6.91
CA CYS A 102 -23.50 0.26 -7.69
C CYS A 102 -22.88 1.63 -7.99
N TYR A 103 -22.46 1.81 -9.24
CA TYR A 103 -22.04 3.09 -9.78
C TYR A 103 -23.19 3.77 -10.51
N LEU A 104 -23.27 5.10 -10.40
CA LEU A 104 -24.11 5.88 -11.30
C LEU A 104 -23.52 5.86 -12.72
N PRO A 105 -24.35 6.04 -13.77
CA PRO A 105 -23.85 6.43 -15.09
C PRO A 105 -22.90 7.63 -15.01
N VAL A 106 -21.90 7.70 -15.89
CA VAL A 106 -20.82 8.70 -15.80
C VAL A 106 -21.34 10.14 -15.81
N ASP A 107 -22.34 10.43 -16.64
CA ASP A 107 -23.01 11.73 -16.73
C ASP A 107 -23.70 12.13 -15.41
N GLN A 108 -24.34 11.18 -14.74
CA GLN A 108 -24.96 11.40 -13.43
C GLN A 108 -23.92 11.52 -12.32
N ALA A 109 -22.83 10.75 -12.38
CA ALA A 109 -21.72 10.85 -11.44
C ALA A 109 -21.04 12.23 -11.56
N LEU A 110 -20.76 12.68 -12.78
CA LEU A 110 -20.26 14.02 -13.08
C LEU A 110 -21.17 15.11 -12.50
N ALA A 111 -22.48 15.01 -12.75
CA ALA A 111 -23.46 15.96 -12.22
C ALA A 111 -23.59 15.95 -10.69
N SER A 112 -23.11 14.90 -10.02
CA SER A 112 -23.10 14.77 -8.56
C SER A 112 -21.88 15.40 -7.90
N MET A 113 -20.92 15.90 -8.69
CA MET A 113 -19.74 16.56 -8.15
C MET A 113 -20.15 17.81 -7.35
N PRO A 114 -19.74 17.95 -6.08
CA PRO A 114 -20.13 19.11 -5.28
C PRO A 114 -19.57 20.41 -5.88
N SER A 115 -20.32 21.51 -5.86
CA SER A 115 -19.87 22.77 -6.47
C SER A 115 -18.79 23.50 -5.67
N TYR A 116 -18.69 23.23 -4.36
CA TYR A 116 -17.73 23.89 -3.46
C TYR A 116 -16.96 22.87 -2.63
N PRO A 117 -15.69 23.14 -2.30
CA PRO A 117 -14.92 22.30 -1.38
C PRO A 117 -15.62 22.16 -0.02
N SER A 118 -15.44 21.00 0.62
CA SER A 118 -15.92 20.78 1.98
C SER A 118 -15.25 21.76 2.95
N VAL A 119 -16.04 22.33 3.86
CA VAL A 119 -15.52 23.18 4.95
C VAL A 119 -15.34 22.34 6.20
N PHE A 120 -14.15 22.38 6.78
CA PHE A 120 -13.89 21.77 8.09
C PHE A 120 -13.81 22.85 9.16
N PRO A 121 -14.74 22.90 10.14
CA PRO A 121 -14.86 24.06 11.02
C PRO A 121 -13.71 24.21 12.02
N VAL A 122 -13.09 23.09 12.44
CA VAL A 122 -12.07 23.12 13.51
C VAL A 122 -10.70 23.53 12.99
N LEU A 123 -10.29 23.07 11.81
CA LEU A 123 -9.00 23.40 11.18
C LEU A 123 -9.26 24.08 9.85
N ARG A 124 -8.96 25.38 9.77
CA ARG A 124 -9.21 26.21 8.59
C ARG A 124 -7.95 26.51 7.80
N ASN A 125 -6.84 26.72 8.47
CA ASN A 125 -5.57 27.05 7.83
C ASN A 125 -4.48 26.05 8.24
N LEU A 126 -3.90 25.38 7.25
CA LEU A 126 -2.79 24.47 7.45
C LEU A 126 -1.62 24.93 6.60
N THR A 127 -0.53 25.29 7.27
CA THR A 127 0.75 25.64 6.64
C THR A 127 1.80 24.60 7.03
N TYR A 128 2.98 24.69 6.41
CA TYR A 128 4.02 23.68 6.57
C TYR A 128 5.32 24.33 7.01
N VAL A 129 6.08 23.60 7.83
CA VAL A 129 7.39 24.06 8.31
C VAL A 129 8.36 24.18 7.14
N HIS A 130 9.10 25.29 7.12
CA HIS A 130 10.22 25.54 6.24
C HIS A 130 11.49 25.72 7.08
N ASP A 131 12.52 24.93 6.80
CA ASP A 131 13.79 24.90 7.49
C ASP A 131 14.90 24.48 6.53
N GLU A 132 15.80 25.41 6.19
CA GLU A 132 16.93 25.16 5.29
C GLU A 132 18.03 24.32 5.94
N ASN A 133 18.14 24.34 7.27
CA ASN A 133 19.22 23.69 8.01
C ASN A 133 18.65 22.83 9.16
N PRO A 134 17.86 21.79 8.85
CA PRO A 134 17.22 20.99 9.87
C PRO A 134 18.27 20.20 10.68
N ILE A 135 18.18 20.29 12.00
CA ILE A 135 19.13 19.66 12.92
C ILE A 135 18.51 18.39 13.49
N LYS A 136 19.21 17.26 13.32
CA LYS A 136 18.83 16.01 13.96
C LYS A 136 19.12 16.07 15.46
N SER A 137 18.08 16.34 16.25
CA SER A 137 18.14 16.41 17.72
C SER A 137 17.95 15.05 18.40
N GLU A 138 17.21 14.13 17.76
CA GLU A 138 16.85 12.82 18.30
C GLU A 138 17.26 11.70 17.31
N PRO A 139 17.70 10.51 17.79
CA PRO A 139 18.08 9.39 16.92
C PRO A 139 16.96 8.96 15.96
N HIS A 140 15.72 8.97 16.44
CA HIS A 140 14.50 8.54 15.74
C HIS A 140 13.60 9.73 15.36
N GLY A 141 14.18 10.85 14.94
CA GLY A 141 13.45 12.10 14.62
C GLY A 141 12.80 12.17 13.24
N GLY A 142 12.88 11.12 12.41
CA GLY A 142 12.57 11.20 10.97
C GLY A 142 13.82 11.50 10.13
N SER A 143 13.63 12.16 8.99
CA SER A 143 14.70 12.46 8.03
C SER A 143 14.95 13.95 7.80
N ASP A 144 16.04 14.25 7.09
CA ASP A 144 16.39 15.58 6.59
C ASP A 144 15.26 16.18 5.75
N PHE A 145 14.64 15.35 4.90
CA PHE A 145 13.51 15.71 4.05
C PHE A 145 12.29 16.22 4.84
N SER A 146 12.03 15.63 6.02
CA SER A 146 10.93 16.03 6.91
C SER A 146 11.33 17.03 7.98
N GLY A 147 12.62 17.36 8.09
CA GLY A 147 13.13 18.34 9.06
C GLY A 147 13.27 17.83 10.49
N TYR A 148 13.46 16.51 10.68
CA TYR A 148 13.72 15.89 11.99
C TYR A 148 12.79 16.34 13.15
N PRO A 149 11.45 16.30 13.02
CA PRO A 149 10.56 16.71 14.10
C PRO A 149 10.87 15.95 15.41
N SER A 150 11.00 16.67 16.51
CA SER A 150 11.10 16.06 17.86
C SER A 150 9.81 15.34 18.25
N LEU A 151 9.86 14.46 19.26
CA LEU A 151 8.64 13.86 19.82
C LEU A 151 7.67 14.91 20.38
N LYS A 152 8.18 16.03 20.90
CA LYS A 152 7.34 17.15 21.35
C LYS A 152 6.58 17.76 20.17
N GLN A 153 7.28 18.15 19.10
CA GLN A 153 6.64 18.73 17.90
C GLN A 153 5.64 17.76 17.26
N ARG A 154 5.97 16.46 17.25
CA ARG A 154 5.03 15.41 16.83
C ARG A 154 3.76 15.45 17.68
N ASN A 155 3.88 15.43 19.01
CA ASN A 155 2.71 15.41 19.88
C ASN A 155 1.87 16.70 19.78
N ASP A 156 2.53 17.85 19.68
CA ASP A 156 1.89 19.15 19.48
C ASP A 156 1.08 19.18 18.17
N SER A 157 1.53 18.46 17.12
CA SER A 157 0.81 18.39 15.84
C SER A 157 -0.53 17.63 15.89
N PHE A 158 -0.77 16.85 16.95
CA PHE A 158 -2.07 16.22 17.21
C PHE A 158 -3.03 17.11 18.01
N ASP A 159 -2.59 18.27 18.49
CA ASP A 159 -3.46 19.24 19.15
C ASP A 159 -4.05 20.19 18.09
N ILE A 160 -5.20 19.79 17.53
CA ILE A 160 -5.78 20.45 16.35
C ILE A 160 -6.35 21.82 16.72
N GLN A 161 -5.84 22.86 16.05
CA GLN A 161 -6.22 24.26 16.21
C GLN A 161 -6.79 24.83 14.90
N GLU A 162 -7.39 26.03 14.95
CA GLU A 162 -7.95 26.69 13.76
C GLU A 162 -6.89 26.95 12.68
N SER A 163 -5.67 27.29 13.11
CA SER A 163 -4.51 27.49 12.25
C SER A 163 -3.31 26.76 12.83
N MET A 164 -2.58 25.99 12.03
CA MET A 164 -1.39 25.26 12.48
C MET A 164 -0.34 25.14 11.38
N THR A 165 0.92 25.13 11.80
CA THR A 165 2.09 24.86 10.96
C THR A 165 2.66 23.49 11.36
N VAL A 166 2.77 22.55 10.43
CA VAL A 166 3.24 21.18 10.73
C VAL A 166 4.40 20.75 9.83
N HIS A 167 5.26 19.86 10.32
CA HIS A 167 6.22 19.14 9.48
C HIS A 167 5.45 18.21 8.53
N CYS A 168 5.80 18.19 7.24
CA CYS A 168 5.08 17.39 6.24
C CYS A 168 5.94 17.13 4.99
N GLY A 169 7.21 16.76 5.17
CA GLY A 169 8.18 16.69 4.07
C GLY A 169 8.48 18.06 3.45
N PHE A 170 9.39 18.09 2.47
CA PHE A 170 9.71 19.31 1.69
C PHE A 170 10.01 20.52 2.60
N VAL A 171 10.83 20.35 3.63
CA VAL A 171 11.14 21.43 4.58
C VAL A 171 12.15 22.43 4.02
N LYS A 172 13.06 21.97 3.15
CA LYS A 172 14.04 22.80 2.46
C LYS A 172 13.45 23.38 1.19
N GLY A 173 14.07 24.45 0.70
CA GLY A 173 13.77 25.03 -0.59
C GLY A 173 12.46 25.81 -0.61
N SER A 174 12.38 26.75 -1.55
CA SER A 174 11.27 27.70 -1.64
C SER A 174 9.88 27.09 -1.90
N LYS A 175 9.82 25.90 -2.52
CA LYS A 175 8.57 25.21 -2.87
C LYS A 175 8.79 23.70 -3.00
N PRO A 176 7.80 22.85 -2.67
CA PRO A 176 7.88 21.41 -2.89
C PRO A 176 8.31 21.08 -4.32
N GLY A 177 9.27 20.17 -4.48
CA GLY A 177 9.80 19.78 -5.79
C GLY A 177 10.95 20.64 -6.32
N ARG A 178 11.35 21.73 -5.64
CA ARG A 178 12.51 22.55 -6.02
C ARG A 178 13.52 22.65 -4.89
N GLN A 179 14.62 21.91 -5.00
CA GLN A 179 15.74 21.88 -4.04
C GLN A 179 15.30 21.43 -2.63
N THR A 180 14.44 20.43 -2.61
CA THR A 180 13.78 19.92 -1.40
C THR A 180 14.25 18.52 -1.01
N GLY A 181 15.06 17.87 -1.84
CA GLY A 181 15.42 16.45 -1.67
C GLY A 181 14.33 15.49 -2.16
N PHE A 182 13.47 15.95 -3.07
CA PHE A 182 12.56 15.15 -3.90
C PHE A 182 12.11 16.09 -5.03
N ASP A 183 12.96 16.24 -6.03
CA ASP A 183 12.90 17.36 -6.98
C ASP A 183 12.29 16.95 -8.31
N PHE A 184 11.67 17.89 -9.00
CA PHE A 184 11.08 17.70 -10.32
C PHE A 184 11.76 18.61 -11.35
N ASP A 185 11.67 18.23 -12.61
CA ASP A 185 12.04 19.11 -13.71
C ASP A 185 11.26 20.43 -13.64
N GLU A 186 11.92 21.53 -13.99
CA GLU A 186 11.30 22.86 -13.99
C GLU A 186 10.04 22.94 -14.88
N SER A 187 10.04 22.23 -16.00
CA SER A 187 8.86 22.12 -16.88
C SER A 187 7.67 21.41 -16.23
N ASP A 188 7.93 20.50 -15.30
CA ASP A 188 6.89 19.76 -14.60
C ASP A 188 6.40 20.55 -13.37
N LEU A 189 7.25 21.36 -12.73
CA LEU A 189 6.83 22.22 -11.61
C LEU A 189 5.70 23.19 -11.97
N GLU A 190 5.72 23.75 -13.18
CA GLU A 190 4.64 24.64 -13.65
C GLU A 190 3.32 23.88 -13.86
N GLU A 191 3.40 22.66 -14.39
CA GLU A 191 2.23 21.78 -14.58
C GLU A 191 1.61 21.38 -13.23
N LEU A 192 2.44 20.95 -12.28
CA LEU A 192 1.98 20.47 -10.96
C LEU A 192 1.30 21.57 -10.13
N GLN A 193 1.54 22.84 -10.46
CA GLN A 193 0.88 24.00 -9.83
C GLN A 193 -0.45 24.37 -10.47
N GLN A 194 -0.83 23.79 -11.61
CA GLN A 194 -2.11 24.09 -12.24
C GLN A 194 -3.28 23.61 -11.39
N PHE A 195 -4.39 24.33 -11.49
CA PHE A 195 -5.63 23.92 -10.83
C PHE A 195 -6.26 22.75 -11.58
N HIS A 196 -6.59 21.70 -10.84
CA HIS A 196 -7.45 20.64 -11.34
C HIS A 196 -8.48 20.25 -10.27
N ASP A 197 -9.71 20.04 -10.72
CA ASP A 197 -10.74 19.51 -9.84
C ASP A 197 -10.40 18.10 -9.36
N ILE A 198 -9.91 17.25 -10.26
CA ILE A 198 -9.59 15.85 -9.97
C ILE A 198 -8.27 15.50 -10.65
N ILE A 199 -7.41 14.78 -9.95
CA ILE A 199 -6.26 14.08 -10.55
C ILE A 199 -6.30 12.59 -10.22
N VAL A 200 -5.65 11.78 -11.06
CA VAL A 200 -5.27 10.41 -10.72
C VAL A 200 -3.76 10.33 -10.66
N ALA A 201 -3.22 9.78 -9.57
CA ALA A 201 -1.78 9.68 -9.37
C ALA A 201 -1.35 8.25 -9.02
N SER A 202 -0.18 7.88 -9.50
CA SER A 202 0.49 6.61 -9.22
C SER A 202 1.99 6.82 -9.16
N ALA A 203 2.73 5.82 -8.68
CA ALA A 203 4.18 5.83 -8.77
C ALA A 203 4.81 4.44 -8.93
N ILE A 204 6.01 4.43 -9.52
CA ILE A 204 6.90 3.27 -9.61
C ILE A 204 8.32 3.73 -9.28
N PHE A 205 8.88 3.20 -8.20
CA PHE A 205 10.25 3.47 -7.74
C PHE A 205 11.03 2.16 -7.68
N GLY A 206 12.33 2.20 -7.98
CA GLY A 206 13.22 1.05 -8.04
C GLY A 206 12.82 0.05 -9.11
N ASN A 207 12.16 0.52 -10.18
CA ASN A 207 11.72 -0.27 -11.32
C ASN A 207 10.87 -1.51 -10.94
N TYR A 208 10.19 -1.44 -9.79
CA TYR A 208 9.61 -2.59 -9.09
C TYR A 208 8.34 -3.15 -9.77
N ASP A 209 7.61 -2.26 -10.44
CA ASP A 209 6.33 -2.54 -11.07
C ASP A 209 6.38 -2.25 -12.58
N ILE A 210 5.38 -2.76 -13.30
CA ILE A 210 5.13 -2.42 -14.71
C ILE A 210 3.95 -1.45 -14.76
N ILE A 211 4.09 -0.37 -15.53
CA ILE A 211 3.02 0.61 -15.73
C ILE A 211 1.76 -0.07 -16.23
N GLN A 212 0.66 0.11 -15.48
CA GLN A 212 -0.66 -0.37 -15.85
C GLN A 212 -1.48 0.76 -16.47
N GLN A 213 -1.99 0.56 -17.68
CA GLN A 213 -2.83 1.55 -18.36
C GLN A 213 -4.26 1.53 -17.82
N PRO A 214 -4.84 2.67 -17.38
CA PRO A 214 -6.24 2.75 -17.00
C PRO A 214 -7.15 2.27 -18.15
N ARG A 215 -8.26 1.62 -17.81
CA ARG A 215 -9.28 1.13 -18.75
C ARG A 215 -10.65 1.67 -18.37
N ASN A 216 -11.56 1.69 -19.34
CA ASN A 216 -12.94 2.16 -19.17
C ASN A 216 -13.04 3.60 -18.66
N ILE A 217 -12.10 4.46 -19.06
CA ILE A 217 -12.12 5.89 -18.77
C ILE A 217 -12.96 6.59 -19.84
N SER A 218 -13.95 7.37 -19.43
CA SER A 218 -14.80 8.15 -20.33
C SER A 218 -14.02 9.23 -21.07
N GLU A 219 -14.55 9.69 -22.21
CA GLU A 219 -13.93 10.80 -22.96
C GLU A 219 -13.90 12.10 -22.14
N GLU A 220 -14.92 12.34 -21.31
CA GLU A 220 -14.96 13.49 -20.40
C GLU A 220 -13.84 13.42 -19.36
N ALA A 221 -13.64 12.25 -18.74
CA ALA A 221 -12.56 12.05 -17.78
C ALA A 221 -11.18 12.16 -18.46
N LYS A 222 -10.98 11.59 -19.66
CA LYS A 222 -9.71 11.73 -20.40
C LYS A 222 -9.37 13.19 -20.74
N LYS A 223 -10.39 14.02 -20.95
CA LYS A 223 -10.24 15.44 -21.28
C LYS A 223 -9.94 16.30 -20.05
N ASN A 224 -10.61 16.03 -18.92
CA ASN A 224 -10.59 16.95 -17.77
C ASN A 224 -9.75 16.46 -16.59
N ILE A 225 -9.42 15.16 -16.52
CA ILE A 225 -8.69 14.57 -15.40
C ILE A 225 -7.29 14.18 -15.85
N PRO A 226 -6.23 14.89 -15.42
CA PRO A 226 -4.87 14.48 -15.69
C PRO A 226 -4.47 13.25 -14.85
N PHE A 227 -3.69 12.38 -15.49
CA PHE A 227 -3.14 11.17 -14.90
C PHE A 227 -1.62 11.32 -14.76
N TYR A 228 -1.10 11.27 -13.54
CA TYR A 228 0.31 11.45 -13.23
C TYR A 228 0.95 10.14 -12.75
N MET A 229 2.12 9.81 -13.28
CA MET A 229 2.95 8.69 -12.84
C MET A 229 4.31 9.22 -12.41
N PHE A 230 4.59 9.13 -11.10
CA PHE A 230 5.89 9.49 -10.55
C PHE A 230 6.86 8.31 -10.67
N ILE A 231 8.05 8.56 -11.20
CA ILE A 231 9.10 7.55 -11.30
C ILE A 231 10.44 8.11 -10.81
N ASP A 232 11.36 7.25 -10.38
CA ASP A 232 12.75 7.62 -10.17
C ASP A 232 13.58 7.48 -11.44
N GLU A 233 14.81 7.99 -11.38
CA GLU A 233 15.78 7.96 -12.47
C GLU A 233 16.14 6.52 -12.90
N GLU A 234 16.15 5.56 -11.96
CA GLU A 234 16.37 4.15 -12.28
C GLU A 234 15.25 3.60 -13.19
N THR A 235 13.99 3.84 -12.80
CA THR A 235 12.82 3.42 -13.60
C THR A 235 12.78 4.17 -14.92
N GLU A 236 13.11 5.47 -14.95
CA GLU A 236 13.16 6.26 -16.17
C GLU A 236 14.20 5.70 -17.16
N ALA A 237 15.41 5.41 -16.70
CA ALA A 237 16.48 4.84 -17.52
C ALA A 237 16.06 3.50 -18.13
N TYR A 238 15.43 2.62 -17.34
CA TYR A 238 14.86 1.38 -17.85
C TYR A 238 13.82 1.64 -18.96
N MET A 239 12.86 2.54 -18.71
CA MET A 239 11.79 2.82 -19.66
C MET A 239 12.28 3.43 -20.98
N LYS A 240 13.34 4.26 -20.93
CA LYS A 240 14.00 4.79 -22.13
C LYS A 240 14.70 3.67 -22.91
N ASN A 241 15.38 2.76 -22.23
CA ASN A 241 16.07 1.63 -22.86
C ASN A 241 15.10 0.67 -23.57
N GLU A 242 13.96 0.39 -22.96
CA GLU A 242 12.91 -0.45 -23.54
C GLU A 242 12.02 0.28 -24.57
N SER A 243 12.34 1.54 -24.91
CA SER A 243 11.53 2.38 -25.81
C SER A 243 10.06 2.53 -25.38
N ILE A 244 9.78 2.41 -24.07
CA ILE A 244 8.46 2.62 -23.47
C ILE A 244 8.18 4.10 -23.31
N LEU A 245 9.20 4.87 -22.92
CA LEU A 245 9.13 6.32 -22.74
C LEU A 245 9.72 7.02 -23.95
N ASP A 246 8.89 7.82 -24.64
CA ASP A 246 9.33 8.67 -25.73
C ASP A 246 9.55 10.13 -25.26
N SER A 247 9.89 11.01 -26.19
CA SER A 247 10.10 12.44 -25.90
C SER A 247 8.84 13.18 -25.45
N SER A 248 7.65 12.58 -25.55
CA SER A 248 6.39 13.21 -25.12
C SER A 248 6.22 13.20 -23.59
N LYS A 249 7.09 12.50 -22.85
CA LYS A 249 6.95 12.22 -21.42
C LYS A 249 5.59 11.61 -21.06
N ARG A 250 4.97 10.87 -21.99
CA ARG A 250 3.69 10.19 -21.77
C ARG A 250 3.78 8.71 -22.09
N VAL A 251 3.04 7.91 -21.32
CA VAL A 251 2.83 6.49 -21.59
C VAL A 251 1.33 6.24 -21.49
N GLY A 252 0.66 6.19 -22.63
CA GLY A 252 -0.80 6.13 -22.70
C GLY A 252 -1.44 7.35 -22.04
N LEU A 253 -2.27 7.13 -21.01
CA LEU A 253 -2.90 8.23 -20.28
C LEU A 253 -1.94 8.92 -19.29
N TRP A 254 -0.91 8.21 -18.83
CA TRP A 254 0.00 8.71 -17.82
C TRP A 254 0.95 9.77 -18.38
N ARG A 255 0.96 10.95 -17.77
CA ARG A 255 2.09 11.88 -17.82
C ARG A 255 3.15 11.42 -16.83
N ILE A 256 4.36 11.24 -17.31
CA ILE A 256 5.50 10.81 -16.51
C ILE A 256 6.15 12.02 -15.86
N VAL A 257 6.35 11.95 -14.54
CA VAL A 257 7.07 12.95 -13.75
C VAL A 257 8.25 12.26 -13.09
N VAL A 258 9.46 12.66 -13.44
CA VAL A 258 10.69 12.08 -12.88
C VAL A 258 11.03 12.78 -11.57
N SER A 259 11.29 11.99 -10.54
CA SER A 259 11.66 12.45 -9.20
C SER A 259 13.17 12.30 -9.03
N HIS A 260 13.85 13.42 -8.85
CA HIS A 260 15.29 13.53 -8.66
C HIS A 260 15.63 13.70 -7.18
N ASN A 261 16.89 13.41 -6.81
CA ASN A 261 17.42 13.62 -5.47
C ASN A 261 16.57 12.99 -4.35
N VAL A 262 15.98 11.82 -4.61
CA VAL A 262 15.04 11.17 -3.70
C VAL A 262 15.68 10.95 -2.29
N PRO A 263 14.93 11.14 -1.20
CA PRO A 263 15.52 11.33 0.13
C PRO A 263 15.89 10.03 0.84
N TYR A 264 15.44 8.88 0.33
CA TYR A 264 15.64 7.58 0.98
C TYR A 264 16.32 6.59 0.04
N SER A 265 17.12 5.69 0.62
CA SER A 265 17.66 4.53 -0.09
C SER A 265 16.61 3.44 -0.37
N ASP A 266 15.55 3.37 0.45
CA ASP A 266 14.44 2.43 0.24
C ASP A 266 13.44 3.01 -0.78
N ALA A 267 13.40 2.44 -1.98
CA ALA A 267 12.47 2.82 -3.05
C ALA A 267 10.99 2.74 -2.60
N ARG A 268 10.65 1.81 -1.71
CA ARG A 268 9.27 1.72 -1.17
C ARG A 268 8.92 2.92 -0.29
N ARG A 269 9.91 3.47 0.43
CA ARG A 269 9.76 4.68 1.25
C ARG A 269 9.65 5.91 0.35
N ASN A 270 10.47 6.01 -0.71
CA ASN A 270 10.34 7.07 -1.71
C ASN A 270 8.94 7.09 -2.34
N GLY A 271 8.38 5.92 -2.68
CA GLY A 271 7.00 5.80 -3.18
C GLY A 271 5.92 6.28 -2.19
N LYS A 272 6.23 6.49 -0.90
CA LYS A 272 5.28 7.07 0.07
C LYS A 272 5.16 8.58 -0.05
N VAL A 273 6.15 9.25 -0.63
CA VAL A 273 6.14 10.71 -0.84
C VAL A 273 4.98 11.10 -1.76
N PRO A 274 4.91 10.66 -3.04
CA PRO A 274 3.79 11.00 -3.90
C PRO A 274 2.48 10.29 -3.50
N LYS A 275 2.52 9.29 -2.61
CA LYS A 275 1.31 8.65 -2.07
C LYS A 275 0.60 9.49 -1.02
N LEU A 276 1.34 9.97 -0.02
CA LEU A 276 0.78 10.64 1.16
C LEU A 276 0.85 12.16 1.02
N LEU A 277 1.80 12.68 0.26
CA LEU A 277 2.07 14.11 0.13
C LEU A 277 1.60 14.73 -1.19
N LEU A 278 0.61 14.13 -1.88
CA LEU A 278 0.02 14.73 -3.10
C LEU A 278 -0.43 16.17 -2.89
N HIS A 279 -0.92 16.51 -1.70
CA HIS A 279 -1.37 17.86 -1.37
C HIS A 279 -0.21 18.87 -1.22
N ARG A 280 1.03 18.40 -1.02
CA ARG A 280 2.24 19.24 -1.08
C ARG A 280 2.70 19.42 -2.52
N ILE A 281 2.61 18.36 -3.33
CA ILE A 281 3.03 18.36 -4.75
C ILE A 281 2.04 19.15 -5.62
N PHE A 282 0.75 18.99 -5.36
CA PHE A 282 -0.37 19.61 -6.09
C PHE A 282 -1.16 20.53 -5.14
N PRO A 283 -0.68 21.75 -4.87
CA PRO A 283 -1.32 22.67 -3.92
C PRO A 283 -2.70 23.16 -4.39
N ASN A 284 -2.99 23.09 -5.69
CA ASN A 284 -4.20 23.62 -6.31
C ASN A 284 -5.15 22.52 -6.82
N VAL A 285 -5.08 21.33 -6.25
CA VAL A 285 -5.96 20.20 -6.62
C VAL A 285 -7.04 19.97 -5.58
N ARG A 286 -8.27 19.72 -6.02
CA ARG A 286 -9.40 19.52 -5.11
C ARG A 286 -9.61 18.05 -4.71
N TYR A 287 -9.53 17.11 -5.65
CA TYR A 287 -9.64 15.68 -5.37
C TYR A 287 -8.48 14.91 -5.98
N SER A 288 -8.03 13.84 -5.30
CA SER A 288 -7.09 12.87 -5.86
C SER A 288 -7.56 11.44 -5.66
N ILE A 289 -7.22 10.61 -6.65
CA ILE A 289 -7.24 9.15 -6.54
C ILE A 289 -5.80 8.67 -6.66
N TRP A 290 -5.23 8.24 -5.53
CA TRP A 290 -3.95 7.52 -5.51
C TRP A 290 -4.18 6.05 -5.85
N ILE A 291 -3.31 5.48 -6.68
CA ILE A 291 -3.32 4.06 -7.05
C ILE A 291 -1.87 3.55 -7.02
N ASP A 292 -1.59 2.46 -6.30
CA ASP A 292 -0.26 1.82 -6.32
C ASP A 292 0.08 1.33 -7.75
N GLY A 293 1.34 1.44 -8.18
CA GLY A 293 1.78 1.13 -9.55
C GLY A 293 1.49 -0.30 -10.04
N LYS A 294 1.34 -1.25 -9.12
CA LYS A 294 0.91 -2.64 -9.43
C LYS A 294 -0.56 -2.79 -9.83
N LEU A 295 -1.37 -1.72 -9.74
CA LEU A 295 -2.80 -1.78 -9.95
C LEU A 295 -3.20 -1.09 -11.26
N GLN A 296 -4.14 -1.72 -11.96
CA GLN A 296 -4.82 -1.15 -13.11
C GLN A 296 -6.17 -0.59 -12.70
N LEU A 297 -6.41 0.71 -12.94
CA LEU A 297 -7.73 1.33 -12.81
C LEU A 297 -8.66 0.84 -13.92
N VAL A 298 -9.88 0.41 -13.57
CA VAL A 298 -10.85 -0.15 -14.54
C VAL A 298 -12.26 0.43 -14.45
N VAL A 299 -12.46 1.46 -13.63
CA VAL A 299 -13.72 2.22 -13.50
C VAL A 299 -13.39 3.71 -13.57
N ASP A 300 -14.32 4.49 -14.10
CA ASP A 300 -14.14 5.92 -14.32
C ASP A 300 -13.96 6.69 -12.99
N PRO A 301 -13.01 7.65 -12.91
CA PRO A 301 -12.75 8.43 -11.69
C PRO A 301 -13.98 9.15 -11.12
N TYR A 302 -14.88 9.67 -11.97
CA TYR A 302 -16.11 10.33 -11.50
C TYR A 302 -17.01 9.36 -10.74
N GLN A 303 -17.15 8.13 -11.24
CA GLN A 303 -17.94 7.09 -10.59
C GLN A 303 -17.33 6.65 -9.26
N ILE A 304 -15.99 6.62 -9.16
CA ILE A 304 -15.28 6.27 -7.93
C ILE A 304 -15.49 7.36 -6.87
N LEU A 305 -15.27 8.63 -7.23
CA LEU A 305 -15.46 9.76 -6.33
C LEU A 305 -16.91 9.87 -5.87
N GLU A 306 -17.86 9.70 -6.79
CA GLU A 306 -19.28 9.67 -6.46
C GLU A 306 -19.57 8.55 -5.46
N ARG A 307 -19.18 7.31 -5.75
CA ARG A 307 -19.51 6.16 -4.91
C ARG A 307 -18.90 6.23 -3.51
N PHE A 308 -17.64 6.64 -3.40
CA PHE A 308 -16.84 6.47 -2.18
C PHE A 308 -16.59 7.78 -1.41
N LEU A 309 -16.73 8.96 -2.02
CA LEU A 309 -16.67 10.24 -1.32
C LEU A 309 -18.03 10.91 -1.28
N TRP A 310 -18.52 11.40 -2.43
CA TRP A 310 -19.66 12.32 -2.48
C TRP A 310 -20.94 11.69 -1.95
N ARG A 311 -21.26 10.47 -2.41
CA ARG A 311 -22.41 9.71 -1.91
C ARG A 311 -22.31 9.44 -0.42
N GLN A 312 -21.11 9.17 0.08
CA GLN A 312 -20.88 8.86 1.50
C GLN A 312 -20.75 10.10 2.38
N ASN A 313 -20.85 11.30 1.80
CA ASN A 313 -20.55 12.57 2.47
C ASN A 313 -19.21 12.51 3.23
N ALA A 314 -18.19 11.93 2.59
CA ALA A 314 -16.86 11.74 3.14
C ALA A 314 -15.82 12.52 2.33
N ASN A 315 -14.75 12.94 2.99
CA ASN A 315 -13.61 13.63 2.37
C ASN A 315 -12.36 12.74 2.27
N PHE A 316 -12.37 11.56 2.90
CA PHE A 316 -11.32 10.56 2.77
C PHE A 316 -11.92 9.16 2.75
N ALA A 317 -11.52 8.33 1.78
CA ALA A 317 -11.94 6.94 1.67
C ALA A 317 -10.76 6.02 1.39
N ILE A 318 -10.78 4.87 2.05
CA ILE A 318 -9.73 3.84 1.96
C ILE A 318 -10.34 2.48 2.27
N SER A 319 -9.92 1.43 1.56
CA SER A 319 -10.42 0.09 1.87
C SER A 319 -9.73 -0.48 3.11
N ARG A 320 -10.46 -1.25 3.91
CA ARG A 320 -9.83 -2.11 4.93
C ARG A 320 -9.02 -3.23 4.27
N HIS A 321 -8.00 -3.72 4.95
CA HIS A 321 -7.22 -4.86 4.50
C HIS A 321 -8.05 -6.16 4.45
N TYR A 322 -7.77 -7.03 3.48
CA TYR A 322 -8.69 -8.14 3.12
C TYR A 322 -8.75 -9.29 4.13
N ARG A 323 -7.83 -9.34 5.09
CA ARG A 323 -7.68 -10.47 6.03
C ARG A 323 -7.33 -10.07 7.45
N ARG A 324 -6.37 -9.17 7.59
CA ARG A 324 -5.86 -8.68 8.88
C ARG A 324 -6.51 -7.35 9.16
N PHE A 325 -7.11 -7.21 10.34
CA PHE A 325 -7.82 -6.01 10.74
C PHE A 325 -7.23 -5.32 11.98
N ASP A 326 -6.28 -5.99 12.63
CA ASP A 326 -5.61 -5.56 13.84
C ASP A 326 -4.13 -5.26 13.52
N VAL A 327 -3.65 -4.11 13.99
CA VAL A 327 -2.29 -3.61 13.73
C VAL A 327 -1.20 -4.52 14.29
N PHE A 328 -1.43 -5.17 15.43
CA PHE A 328 -0.46 -6.10 16.03
C PHE A 328 -0.39 -7.40 15.23
N VAL A 329 -1.53 -7.87 14.72
CA VAL A 329 -1.55 -9.02 13.79
C VAL A 329 -0.85 -8.66 12.47
N GLU A 330 -1.00 -7.43 11.98
CA GLU A 330 -0.27 -6.94 10.81
C GLU A 330 1.23 -6.88 11.05
N ALA A 331 1.67 -6.43 12.23
CA ALA A 331 3.08 -6.38 12.60
C ALA A 331 3.73 -7.77 12.58
N GLU A 332 3.09 -8.76 13.22
CA GLU A 332 3.57 -10.16 13.19
C GLU A 332 3.62 -10.71 11.75
N ALA A 333 2.65 -10.36 10.91
CA ALA A 333 2.66 -10.76 9.50
C ALA A 333 3.80 -10.12 8.71
N ASN A 334 4.14 -8.86 8.99
CA ASN A 334 5.29 -8.18 8.37
C ASN A 334 6.62 -8.82 8.79
N LYS A 335 6.79 -9.14 10.07
CA LYS A 335 7.97 -9.86 10.59
C LYS A 335 8.10 -11.24 9.95
N ALA A 336 7.02 -12.03 9.96
CA ALA A 336 7.01 -13.36 9.36
C ALA A 336 7.32 -13.37 7.86
N ALA A 337 6.94 -12.30 7.14
CA ALA A 337 7.20 -12.14 5.73
C ALA A 337 8.54 -11.44 5.41
N GLY A 338 9.39 -11.18 6.41
CA GLY A 338 10.71 -10.53 6.23
C GLY A 338 10.60 -9.15 5.59
N LYS A 339 9.53 -8.42 5.88
CA LYS A 339 9.19 -7.17 5.19
C LYS A 339 9.98 -5.97 5.71
N TYR A 340 10.48 -6.04 6.92
CA TYR A 340 11.36 -5.07 7.54
C TYR A 340 12.16 -5.80 8.63
N ASP A 341 13.18 -5.16 9.19
CA ASP A 341 13.85 -5.72 10.37
C ASP A 341 12.85 -5.86 11.54
N ASN A 342 12.91 -7.00 12.22
CA ASN A 342 11.96 -7.32 13.27
C ASN A 342 12.06 -6.35 14.45
N SER A 343 13.28 -5.93 14.83
CA SER A 343 13.47 -5.03 15.97
C SER A 343 12.88 -3.66 15.69
N SER A 344 13.01 -3.14 14.47
CA SER A 344 12.38 -1.86 14.10
C SER A 344 10.85 -1.92 14.08
N ILE A 345 10.26 -3.08 13.72
CA ILE A 345 8.80 -3.27 13.81
C ILE A 345 8.38 -3.32 15.28
N ASP A 346 9.10 -4.05 16.12
CA ASP A 346 8.80 -4.17 17.54
C ASP A 346 8.90 -2.82 18.25
N GLU A 347 9.95 -2.04 17.99
CA GLU A 347 10.11 -0.68 18.51
C GLU A 347 8.95 0.24 18.12
N GLN A 348 8.54 0.25 16.84
CA GLN A 348 7.41 1.04 16.37
C GLN A 348 6.10 0.64 17.08
N VAL A 349 5.83 -0.66 17.16
CA VAL A 349 4.60 -1.19 17.74
C VAL A 349 4.54 -0.96 19.24
N ASP A 350 5.66 -1.17 19.96
CA ASP A 350 5.72 -0.96 21.41
C ASP A 350 5.63 0.52 21.75
N PHE A 351 6.21 1.40 20.93
CA PHE A 351 5.97 2.83 21.03
C PHE A 351 4.47 3.15 20.92
N TYR A 352 3.76 2.64 19.90
CA TYR A 352 2.33 2.87 19.77
C TYR A 352 1.48 2.28 20.90
N LYS A 353 1.84 1.10 21.43
CA LYS A 353 1.19 0.54 22.63
C LYS A 353 1.36 1.48 23.83
N SER A 354 2.55 2.04 24.02
CA SER A 354 2.83 2.99 25.10
C SER A 354 2.03 4.29 24.95
N GLU A 355 1.67 4.66 23.72
CA GLU A 355 0.79 5.79 23.41
C GLU A 355 -0.72 5.44 23.50
N GLY A 356 -1.07 4.22 23.88
CA GLY A 356 -2.46 3.81 24.07
C GLY A 356 -3.12 3.14 22.87
N LEU A 357 -2.36 2.73 21.85
CA LEU A 357 -2.91 1.90 20.77
C LEU A 357 -3.32 0.53 21.34
N THR A 358 -4.59 0.18 21.17
CA THR A 358 -5.18 -1.08 21.65
C THR A 358 -5.58 -1.99 20.50
N PRO A 359 -5.71 -3.31 20.74
CA PRO A 359 -6.12 -4.26 19.71
C PRO A 359 -7.44 -3.85 19.07
N TYR A 360 -7.63 -4.21 17.80
CA TYR A 360 -8.87 -3.93 17.11
C TYR A 360 -10.04 -4.65 17.78
N SER A 361 -11.13 -3.92 18.00
CA SER A 361 -12.40 -4.47 18.49
C SER A 361 -13.57 -3.68 17.93
N GLU A 362 -14.78 -4.25 18.03
CA GLU A 362 -16.02 -3.58 17.59
C GLU A 362 -16.31 -2.27 18.33
N ALA A 363 -15.62 -1.99 19.43
CA ALA A 363 -15.69 -0.70 20.12
C ALA A 363 -15.20 0.47 19.24
N LYS A 364 -14.40 0.20 18.19
CA LYS A 364 -13.90 1.21 17.25
C LYS A 364 -14.87 1.51 16.10
N LEU A 365 -16.07 0.90 16.08
CA LEU A 365 -17.09 1.22 15.08
C LEU A 365 -17.42 2.73 15.09
N PRO A 366 -17.68 3.35 13.91
CA PRO A 366 -17.95 2.72 12.61
C PRO A 366 -16.70 2.27 11.83
N ILE A 367 -15.48 2.46 12.36
CA ILE A 367 -14.27 2.00 11.71
C ILE A 367 -14.12 0.48 11.85
N THR A 368 -14.09 -0.20 10.71
CA THR A 368 -14.15 -1.67 10.64
C THR A 368 -12.78 -2.35 10.64
N SER A 369 -11.69 -1.57 10.75
CA SER A 369 -10.32 -2.09 10.80
C SER A 369 -9.29 -1.04 11.25
N ASP A 370 -8.22 -1.47 11.91
CA ASP A 370 -7.00 -0.70 12.13
C ASP A 370 -6.02 -0.74 10.95
N VAL A 371 -6.21 -1.70 10.03
CA VAL A 371 -5.26 -1.99 8.97
C VAL A 371 -5.90 -1.67 7.62
N PRO A 372 -5.46 -0.60 6.93
CA PRO A 372 -5.95 -0.31 5.60
C PRO A 372 -5.26 -1.19 4.55
N GLU A 373 -5.96 -1.44 3.45
CA GLU A 373 -5.30 -1.77 2.19
C GLU A 373 -4.98 -0.44 1.49
N GLY A 374 -3.82 0.14 1.83
CA GLY A 374 -3.44 1.48 1.38
C GLY A 374 -3.09 1.61 -0.09
N CYS A 375 -3.33 0.59 -0.92
CA CYS A 375 -2.97 0.62 -2.34
C CYS A 375 -3.88 1.52 -3.20
N VAL A 376 -4.97 2.03 -2.62
CA VAL A 376 -5.80 3.10 -3.19
C VAL A 376 -6.17 4.09 -2.09
N LEU A 377 -6.00 5.39 -2.34
CA LEU A 377 -6.53 6.47 -1.50
C LEU A 377 -7.45 7.34 -2.34
N ILE A 378 -8.64 7.66 -1.84
CA ILE A 378 -9.58 8.58 -2.50
C ILE A 378 -9.77 9.76 -1.55
N LYS A 379 -9.40 10.95 -1.96
CA LYS A 379 -9.24 12.08 -1.05
C LYS A 379 -9.74 13.39 -1.66
N GLU A 380 -10.49 14.15 -0.89
CA GLU A 380 -10.64 15.60 -1.07
C GLU A 380 -9.50 16.31 -0.34
N HIS A 381 -8.87 17.31 -0.96
CA HIS A 381 -7.77 18.06 -0.39
C HIS A 381 -8.26 19.23 0.43
N ILE A 382 -8.61 18.96 1.69
CA ILE A 382 -8.99 19.97 2.70
C ILE A 382 -8.05 19.91 3.90
N PRO A 383 -7.96 20.96 4.73
CA PRO A 383 -6.98 21.04 5.82
C PRO A 383 -6.91 19.79 6.72
N VAL A 384 -8.03 19.23 7.18
CA VAL A 384 -8.03 18.02 8.04
C VAL A 384 -7.48 16.78 7.35
N THR A 385 -7.80 16.56 6.07
CA THR A 385 -7.29 15.43 5.30
C THR A 385 -5.82 15.59 4.90
N ASN A 386 -5.37 16.84 4.71
CA ASN A 386 -3.97 17.17 4.46
C ASN A 386 -3.15 16.92 5.71
N LEU A 387 -3.61 17.41 6.87
CA LEU A 387 -3.04 17.11 8.18
C LEU A 387 -2.95 15.60 8.40
N PHE A 388 -4.04 14.85 8.21
CA PHE A 388 -4.04 13.40 8.39
C PHE A 388 -2.94 12.71 7.57
N THR A 389 -2.83 13.03 6.28
CA THR A 389 -1.80 12.42 5.42
C THR A 389 -0.39 12.92 5.72
N CYS A 390 -0.21 14.16 6.21
CA CYS A 390 1.07 14.66 6.71
C CYS A 390 1.53 13.86 7.93
N LEU A 391 0.67 13.73 8.94
CA LEU A 391 1.01 13.01 10.17
C LEU A 391 1.25 11.53 9.88
N TRP A 392 0.46 10.94 8.97
CA TRP A 392 0.69 9.57 8.53
C TRP A 392 2.04 9.39 7.83
N PHE A 393 2.43 10.33 6.96
CA PHE A 393 3.76 10.33 6.35
C PHE A 393 4.86 10.51 7.40
N ASN A 394 4.70 11.40 8.37
CA ASN A 394 5.69 11.63 9.42
C ASN A 394 5.95 10.36 10.26
N GLU A 395 4.93 9.54 10.51
CA GLU A 395 5.11 8.24 11.16
C GLU A 395 5.90 7.25 10.29
N VAL A 396 5.61 7.22 8.98
CA VAL A 396 6.33 6.39 8.00
C VAL A 396 7.79 6.81 7.90
N ASP A 397 8.05 8.11 7.91
CA ASP A 397 9.39 8.68 7.88
C ASP A 397 10.17 8.40 9.17
N ARG A 398 9.50 8.51 10.32
CA ARG A 398 10.08 8.25 11.64
C ARG A 398 10.44 6.78 11.87
N PHE A 399 9.52 5.89 11.52
CA PHE A 399 9.64 4.46 11.84
C PHE A 399 9.90 3.65 10.58
N THR A 400 9.06 2.66 10.29
CA THR A 400 9.21 1.77 9.13
C THR A 400 8.41 2.29 7.93
N SER A 401 8.79 1.88 6.72
CA SER A 401 8.05 2.20 5.49
C SER A 401 6.68 1.49 5.38
N ARG A 402 6.25 0.78 6.43
CA ARG A 402 4.97 0.05 6.52
C ARG A 402 3.86 0.96 7.03
N ASP A 403 3.32 1.75 6.10
CA ASP A 403 2.18 2.66 6.32
C ASP A 403 0.96 2.01 6.98
N GLN A 404 0.74 0.72 6.79
CA GLN A 404 -0.32 -0.04 7.48
C GLN A 404 -0.19 -0.04 9.01
N LEU A 405 1.05 0.03 9.54
CA LEU A 405 1.29 -0.01 10.99
C LEU A 405 1.00 1.33 11.68
N SER A 406 1.16 2.45 10.95
CA SER A 406 0.98 3.80 11.49
C SER A 406 -0.41 4.40 11.24
N PHE A 407 -1.21 3.81 10.37
CA PHE A 407 -2.54 4.34 10.03
C PHE A 407 -3.45 4.51 11.26
N ALA A 408 -3.56 3.47 12.09
CA ALA A 408 -4.49 3.45 13.22
C ALA A 408 -4.15 4.50 14.28
N ILE A 409 -2.89 4.64 14.65
CA ILE A 409 -2.48 5.60 15.70
C ILE A 409 -2.74 7.05 15.27
N VAL A 410 -2.46 7.39 14.00
CA VAL A 410 -2.70 8.75 13.48
C VAL A 410 -4.20 9.03 13.41
N ARG A 411 -4.97 8.07 12.87
CA ARG A 411 -6.43 8.17 12.81
C ARG A 411 -7.03 8.37 14.20
N ASP A 412 -6.69 7.50 15.15
CA ASP A 412 -7.28 7.50 16.49
C ASP A 412 -6.95 8.80 17.23
N LYS A 413 -5.72 9.31 17.11
CA LYS A 413 -5.34 10.60 17.72
C LYS A 413 -6.09 11.79 17.12
N ILE A 414 -6.30 11.84 15.79
CA ILE A 414 -7.09 12.91 15.16
C ILE A 414 -8.57 12.79 15.54
N MET A 415 -9.15 11.60 15.45
CA MET A 415 -10.57 11.36 15.76
C MET A 415 -10.90 11.60 17.24
N ALA A 416 -9.93 11.45 18.14
CA ALA A 416 -10.09 11.81 19.55
C ALA A 416 -10.16 13.33 19.79
N LYS A 417 -9.70 14.14 18.83
CA LYS A 417 -9.59 15.59 18.94
C LYS A 417 -10.67 16.34 18.19
N VAL A 418 -11.15 15.79 17.08
CA VAL A 418 -12.16 16.42 16.23
C VAL A 418 -13.18 15.41 15.72
N ASP A 419 -14.41 15.89 15.46
CA ASP A 419 -15.45 15.10 14.81
C ASP A 419 -15.14 14.96 13.30
N TRP A 420 -14.28 14.00 13.00
CA TRP A 420 -13.87 13.65 11.65
C TRP A 420 -13.94 12.13 11.47
N GLY A 421 -14.33 11.70 10.27
CA GLY A 421 -14.50 10.28 9.95
C GLY A 421 -13.89 9.93 8.61
N ILE A 422 -13.56 8.65 8.45
CA ILE A 422 -13.05 8.06 7.22
C ILE A 422 -14.08 7.08 6.68
N ASN A 423 -14.39 7.15 5.38
CA ASN A 423 -15.15 6.10 4.74
C ASN A 423 -14.25 4.87 4.52
N MET A 424 -14.34 3.91 5.44
CA MET A 424 -13.60 2.66 5.36
C MET A 424 -14.41 1.57 4.68
N PHE A 425 -14.23 1.42 3.36
CA PHE A 425 -14.99 0.49 2.53
C PHE A 425 -14.32 -0.90 2.45
N LEU A 426 -15.00 -1.88 1.84
CA LEU A 426 -14.52 -3.25 1.77
C LEU A 426 -13.44 -3.43 0.69
N ASP A 427 -12.43 -4.25 0.95
CA ASP A 427 -11.44 -4.63 -0.08
C ASP A 427 -12.07 -5.25 -1.33
N CYS A 428 -13.19 -5.96 -1.18
CA CYS A 428 -13.90 -6.50 -2.35
C CYS A 428 -14.47 -5.40 -3.25
N GLU A 429 -14.86 -4.25 -2.70
CA GLU A 429 -15.31 -3.10 -3.49
C GLU A 429 -14.11 -2.44 -4.17
N ARG A 430 -12.95 -2.36 -3.48
CA ARG A 430 -11.70 -1.92 -4.10
C ARG A 430 -11.36 -2.74 -5.33
N ARG A 431 -11.37 -4.07 -5.20
CA ARG A 431 -11.09 -5.01 -6.32
C ARG A 431 -12.08 -4.90 -7.48
N ASN A 432 -13.22 -4.24 -7.29
CA ASN A 432 -14.15 -3.96 -8.36
C ASN A 432 -13.58 -2.93 -9.34
N PHE A 433 -12.99 -1.85 -8.82
CA PHE A 433 -12.51 -0.74 -9.64
C PHE A 433 -11.00 -0.74 -9.92
N VAL A 434 -10.23 -1.60 -9.24
CA VAL A 434 -8.82 -1.85 -9.57
C VAL A 434 -8.50 -3.33 -9.70
N ILE A 435 -7.73 -3.68 -10.73
CA ILE A 435 -7.20 -5.02 -10.97
C ILE A 435 -5.73 -5.06 -10.54
N GLN A 436 -5.37 -6.06 -9.74
CA GLN A 436 -3.99 -6.24 -9.31
C GLN A 436 -3.19 -7.02 -10.35
N ALA A 437 -2.16 -6.38 -10.90
CA ALA A 437 -1.12 -7.05 -11.67
C ALA A 437 -0.04 -7.63 -10.73
N TYR A 438 0.83 -8.47 -11.28
CA TYR A 438 2.00 -8.97 -10.56
C TYR A 438 3.15 -7.96 -10.64
N HIS A 439 3.96 -7.95 -9.59
CA HIS A 439 5.24 -7.24 -9.59
C HIS A 439 6.15 -7.77 -10.69
N ARG A 440 7.08 -6.94 -11.16
CA ARG A 440 7.91 -7.27 -12.32
C ARG A 440 8.76 -8.51 -12.10
N ASP A 441 9.39 -8.62 -10.92
CA ASP A 441 10.22 -9.75 -10.52
C ASP A 441 9.49 -11.10 -10.65
N LEU A 442 8.22 -11.14 -10.27
CA LEU A 442 7.37 -12.32 -10.40
C LEU A 442 7.00 -12.59 -11.85
N LEU A 443 6.74 -11.56 -12.65
CA LEU A 443 6.41 -11.70 -14.08
C LEU A 443 7.59 -12.24 -14.88
N GLU A 444 8.81 -11.76 -14.61
CA GLU A 444 10.04 -12.24 -15.26
C GLU A 444 10.35 -13.70 -14.92
N GLN A 445 9.91 -14.18 -13.75
CA GLN A 445 10.06 -15.58 -13.32
C GLN A 445 8.92 -16.49 -13.80
N MET A 446 7.82 -15.93 -14.32
CA MET A 446 6.71 -16.73 -14.81
C MET A 446 7.05 -17.34 -16.17
N PRO A 447 6.71 -18.64 -16.39
CA PRO A 447 6.84 -19.23 -17.72
C PRO A 447 5.97 -18.44 -18.71
N PRO A 448 6.43 -18.25 -19.96
CA PRO A 448 5.68 -17.49 -20.96
C PRO A 448 4.29 -18.11 -21.14
N PRO A 449 3.23 -17.29 -21.34
CA PRO A 449 1.90 -17.80 -21.54
C PRO A 449 1.91 -18.78 -22.72
N VAL A 450 1.42 -19.99 -22.48
CA VAL A 450 1.28 -21.01 -23.53
C VAL A 450 0.45 -20.38 -24.64
N ALA A 451 1.05 -20.21 -25.83
CA ALA A 451 0.35 -19.69 -26.99
C ALA A 451 -0.97 -20.45 -27.12
N ALA A 452 -2.09 -19.72 -27.14
CA ALA A 452 -3.37 -20.33 -27.41
C ALA A 452 -3.24 -21.00 -28.78
N VAL A 453 -3.20 -22.33 -28.79
CA VAL A 453 -3.31 -23.10 -30.03
C VAL A 453 -4.67 -22.72 -30.58
N THR A 454 -4.68 -21.87 -31.59
CA THR A 454 -5.86 -21.61 -32.41
C THR A 454 -6.24 -22.97 -32.97
N GLN A 455 -7.22 -23.64 -32.35
CA GLN A 455 -7.86 -24.77 -32.98
C GLN A 455 -8.57 -24.18 -34.21
N ILE A 456 -7.90 -24.30 -35.35
CA ILE A 456 -8.52 -24.09 -36.65
C ILE A 456 -9.76 -25.01 -36.64
N PRO A 457 -10.98 -24.47 -36.78
CA PRO A 457 -12.16 -25.31 -36.88
C PRO A 457 -11.97 -26.25 -38.06
N LEU A 458 -11.97 -27.56 -37.79
CA LEU A 458 -12.03 -28.57 -38.84
C LEU A 458 -13.27 -28.26 -39.69
N ALA A 459 -13.03 -27.95 -40.96
CA ALA A 459 -14.09 -27.69 -41.93
C ALA A 459 -15.06 -28.89 -41.95
N LEU A 460 -16.31 -28.63 -41.57
CA LEU A 460 -17.42 -29.55 -41.78
C LEU A 460 -17.54 -29.82 -43.28
N THR A 461 -17.23 -31.04 -43.66
CA THR A 461 -17.34 -31.53 -45.03
C THR A 461 -18.83 -31.64 -45.36
N ASN A 462 -19.27 -30.92 -46.39
CA ASN A 462 -20.63 -30.94 -46.92
C ASN A 462 -21.06 -32.37 -47.26
N ILE A 463 -22.07 -32.88 -46.55
CA ILE A 463 -22.79 -34.10 -46.92
C ILE A 463 -23.78 -33.72 -48.03
N ASN A 464 -23.38 -33.93 -49.28
CA ASN A 464 -24.32 -33.97 -50.40
C ASN A 464 -24.94 -35.36 -50.49
N THR A 465 -26.22 -35.45 -50.14
CA THR A 465 -27.09 -36.59 -50.40
C THR A 465 -27.40 -36.68 -51.90
N ARG A 466 -26.91 -37.73 -52.57
CA ARG A 466 -27.51 -38.20 -53.83
C ARG A 466 -27.16 -39.67 -54.11
N GLY A 467 -28.22 -40.49 -54.25
CA GLY A 467 -28.30 -41.51 -55.30
C GLY A 467 -27.61 -42.86 -55.05
N ARG A 468 -28.46 -43.89 -54.95
CA ARG A 468 -28.22 -45.33 -54.75
C ARG A 468 -27.63 -46.04 -56.01
N THR A 469 -26.62 -46.91 -55.78
CA THR A 469 -26.34 -48.27 -56.38
C THR A 469 -26.03 -48.46 -57.88
N PRO A 470 -25.45 -49.62 -58.30
CA PRO A 470 -24.43 -50.51 -57.68
C PRO A 470 -23.31 -50.98 -58.66
N GLY A 471 -22.09 -51.26 -58.17
CA GLY A 471 -21.00 -51.80 -58.99
C GLY A 471 -20.04 -52.72 -58.21
N LYS A 472 -19.71 -53.86 -58.81
CA LYS A 472 -19.10 -55.08 -58.23
C LYS A 472 -17.55 -55.05 -58.17
N LYS A 473 -17.02 -55.80 -57.18
CA LYS A 473 -15.83 -56.70 -57.18
C LYS A 473 -14.39 -56.17 -56.85
N ILE A 474 -13.88 -56.72 -55.73
CA ILE A 474 -12.64 -57.53 -55.52
C ILE A 474 -11.28 -56.81 -55.20
N PRO A 475 -10.40 -57.42 -54.35
CA PRO A 475 -9.41 -56.76 -53.48
C PRO A 475 -7.94 -57.07 -53.83
N ARG A 476 -6.95 -56.47 -53.11
CA ARG A 476 -5.55 -56.92 -52.92
C ARG A 476 -4.84 -56.03 -51.87
N HIS A 477 -4.27 -56.47 -50.74
CA HIS A 477 -3.12 -57.33 -50.40
C HIS A 477 -1.73 -56.63 -50.34
N GLY A 478 -1.02 -56.75 -49.20
CA GLY A 478 0.45 -56.67 -49.04
C GLY A 478 0.97 -55.53 -48.14
N ARG A 479 1.40 -55.78 -46.87
CA ARG A 479 2.76 -56.10 -46.35
C ARG A 479 3.82 -55.03 -46.68
N ASP A 480 4.57 -54.45 -45.72
CA ASP A 480 5.68 -55.05 -44.95
C ASP A 480 6.05 -54.18 -43.70
N LYS A 481 6.31 -54.76 -42.49
CA LYS A 481 7.62 -55.07 -41.83
C LYS A 481 8.56 -53.85 -41.64
N ARG A 482 9.31 -53.61 -40.53
CA ARG A 482 9.77 -54.40 -39.36
C ARG A 482 10.52 -53.47 -38.37
N SER A 483 10.56 -53.87 -37.09
CA SER A 483 11.69 -53.87 -36.10
C SER A 483 12.55 -52.61 -35.86
N GLY A 484 12.90 -52.15 -34.65
CA GLY A 484 13.01 -52.74 -33.31
C GLY A 484 14.45 -52.61 -32.78
N SER A 485 14.69 -52.07 -31.58
CA SER A 485 15.79 -52.44 -30.66
C SER A 485 15.82 -51.58 -29.37
N ARG A 486 15.87 -52.26 -28.21
CA ARG A 486 16.11 -51.74 -26.85
C ARG A 486 17.60 -51.87 -26.53
N ARG A 487 18.15 -51.01 -25.66
CA ARG A 487 19.19 -51.42 -24.68
C ARG A 487 19.29 -50.46 -23.48
N HIS A 488 19.17 -51.04 -22.28
CA HIS A 488 19.52 -50.46 -20.98
C HIS A 488 21.04 -50.50 -20.74
N ARG A 489 21.57 -49.59 -19.90
CA ARG A 489 22.72 -49.85 -19.01
C ARG A 489 22.64 -49.00 -17.73
N LYS A 490 23.19 -49.55 -16.65
CA LYS A 490 23.08 -49.15 -15.24
C LYS A 490 24.50 -48.90 -14.70
N ALA A 491 24.63 -47.84 -13.87
CA ALA A 491 25.57 -47.57 -12.75
C ALA A 491 27.10 -47.75 -12.86
N ALA A 492 27.85 -46.74 -12.38
CA ALA A 492 28.96 -46.87 -11.42
C ALA A 492 29.34 -45.50 -10.80
N ALA A 493 29.77 -45.51 -9.53
CA ALA A 493 30.24 -44.39 -8.72
C ALA A 493 31.78 -44.26 -8.76
N GLY A 494 32.32 -43.08 -8.44
CA GLY A 494 33.75 -42.84 -8.24
C GLY A 494 34.07 -41.38 -7.90
N ASN A 495 34.90 -41.18 -6.88
CA ASN A 495 35.16 -39.96 -6.13
C ASN A 495 36.61 -39.48 -6.37
N ARG A 496 36.88 -38.15 -6.39
CA ARG A 496 38.05 -37.42 -5.80
C ARG A 496 38.40 -36.09 -6.50
N ASP A 497 38.40 -35.03 -5.67
CA ASP A 497 39.35 -33.91 -5.48
C ASP A 497 40.33 -33.48 -6.59
N SER A 498 40.40 -32.16 -6.85
CA SER A 498 41.58 -31.32 -6.50
C SER A 498 41.42 -29.84 -6.93
N ASN A 499 42.09 -28.98 -6.15
CA ASN A 499 42.11 -27.51 -6.09
C ASN A 499 42.74 -26.73 -7.27
N SER A 500 42.62 -25.40 -7.14
CA SER A 500 43.58 -24.30 -7.50
C SER A 500 43.35 -23.63 -8.87
N PHE A 501 43.38 -22.29 -9.02
CA PHE A 501 43.85 -21.15 -8.22
C PHE A 501 42.85 -19.98 -8.31
#